data_AF-A0A8S3T140-F1
#
_entry.id   AF-A0A8S3T140-F1
#
_cell.length_a   1.000
_cell.length_b   1.000
_cell.length_c   1.000
_cell.angle_alpha   90.00
_cell.angle_beta   90.00
_cell.angle_gamma   90.00
#
_symmetry.space_group_name_H-M   'P 1'
#
loop_
_entity.id
_entity.type
_entity.pdbx_description
1 polymer ?
#
loop_
_entity_poly.entity_id
_entity_poly.type
_entity_poly.pdbx_seq_one_letter_code
_entity_poly.pdbx_strand_id
1 'polypeptide(L)'
;MMNNIKDKDVNFDMSKISLESETPVSYIDIYEDPVMTMAIFIIRDGCKIPLHDHPGMYGFCKVIHGSARMKSFSDPQNFIGNPPENIASKIRPYLRQSIKPVVLEEESIFSSDDNCCVVTPNHGTYHELVAVNGPVAFLDILAPSYDHSSGARICQYYEEIKGQNEEIKHLENP
;
A
#
# COMPACT_ATOMS: atom_id res chain seq x y z
N MET A 1 0.41 -21.53 -0.96
CA MET A 1 -0.32 -21.36 -2.24
C MET A 1 0.01 -20.01 -2.86
N MET A 2 -0.27 -18.89 -2.18
CA MET A 2 -0.02 -17.52 -2.69
C MET A 2 1.41 -17.24 -3.15
N ASN A 3 2.44 -17.68 -2.41
CA ASN A 3 3.84 -17.42 -2.77
C ASN A 3 4.25 -17.94 -4.16
N ASN A 4 3.55 -18.95 -4.68
CA ASN A 4 3.89 -19.59 -5.94
C ASN A 4 3.07 -19.07 -7.12
N ILE A 5 2.12 -18.15 -6.90
CA ILE A 5 1.31 -17.57 -7.99
C ILE A 5 2.20 -16.75 -8.91
N LYS A 6 2.06 -16.98 -10.21
CA LYS A 6 2.70 -16.24 -11.31
C LYS A 6 1.63 -15.63 -12.22
N ASP A 7 2.07 -14.74 -13.10
CA ASP A 7 1.23 -14.08 -14.12
C ASP A 7 0.32 -15.05 -14.90
N LYS A 8 0.85 -16.17 -15.38
CA LYS A 8 0.09 -17.18 -16.13
C LYS A 8 -1.05 -17.83 -15.33
N ASP A 9 -0.93 -17.91 -14.00
CA ASP A 9 -1.92 -18.57 -13.14
C ASP A 9 -3.20 -17.73 -13.02
N VAL A 10 -3.08 -16.42 -13.30
CA VAL A 10 -4.19 -15.46 -13.38
C VAL A 10 -4.45 -14.96 -14.81
N ASN A 11 -3.92 -15.67 -15.81
CA ASN A 11 -4.02 -15.33 -17.23
C ASN A 11 -3.60 -13.88 -17.54
N PHE A 12 -2.61 -13.37 -16.80
CA PHE A 12 -2.04 -12.05 -17.01
C PHE A 12 -0.86 -12.12 -17.99
N ASP A 13 -0.80 -11.14 -18.89
CA ASP A 13 0.28 -11.01 -19.87
C ASP A 13 0.56 -9.51 -20.08
N MET A 14 1.71 -9.05 -19.55
CA MET A 14 2.11 -7.64 -19.62
C MET A 14 2.22 -7.12 -21.06
N SER A 15 2.54 -7.99 -22.03
CA SER A 15 2.69 -7.56 -23.44
C SER A 15 1.36 -7.12 -24.07
N LYS A 16 0.23 -7.51 -23.48
CA LYS A 16 -1.12 -7.14 -23.93
C LYS A 16 -1.63 -5.85 -23.27
N ILE A 17 -0.90 -5.30 -22.30
CA ILE A 17 -1.28 -4.07 -21.62
C ILE A 17 -0.80 -2.88 -22.46
N SER A 18 -1.73 -2.05 -22.92
CA SER A 18 -1.37 -0.80 -23.58
C SER A 18 -0.87 0.21 -22.56
N LEU A 19 0.41 0.54 -22.65
CA LEU A 19 1.05 1.61 -21.89
C LEU A 19 1.04 2.95 -22.67
N GLU A 20 0.16 3.11 -23.65
CA GLU A 20 0.03 4.38 -24.39
C GLU A 20 -0.74 5.45 -23.61
N SER A 21 -1.57 5.06 -22.62
CA SER A 21 -2.29 6.02 -21.78
C SER A 21 -1.37 6.67 -20.73
N GLU A 22 -1.55 7.94 -20.41
CA GLU A 22 -0.77 8.62 -19.34
C GLU A 22 -1.15 8.18 -17.91
N THR A 23 -2.05 7.20 -17.75
CA THR A 23 -2.55 6.77 -16.43
C THR A 23 -1.45 6.06 -15.63
N PRO A 24 -1.05 6.56 -14.44
CA PRO A 24 0.10 6.03 -13.70
C PRO A 24 -0.11 4.60 -13.17
N VAL A 25 -1.36 4.22 -12.92
CA VAL A 25 -1.75 2.91 -12.39
C VAL A 25 -3.00 2.42 -13.12
N SER A 26 -2.99 1.18 -13.57
CA SER A 26 -4.17 0.50 -14.14
C SER A 26 -4.69 -0.56 -13.18
N TYR A 27 -6.00 -0.80 -13.22
CA TYR A 27 -6.72 -1.77 -12.39
C TYR A 27 -7.43 -2.79 -13.29
N ILE A 28 -7.25 -4.07 -12.99
CA ILE A 28 -7.99 -5.18 -13.61
C ILE A 28 -8.77 -5.88 -12.50
N ASP A 29 -10.08 -5.81 -12.62
CA ASP A 29 -11.00 -6.53 -11.73
C ASP A 29 -10.94 -8.04 -11.99
N ILE A 30 -10.84 -8.85 -10.94
CA ILE A 30 -10.96 -10.31 -11.02
C ILE A 30 -12.21 -10.78 -10.29
N TYR A 31 -12.41 -10.31 -9.05
CA TYR A 31 -13.53 -10.68 -8.21
C TYR A 31 -13.78 -9.66 -7.12
N GLU A 32 -15.05 -9.36 -6.85
CA GLU A 32 -15.45 -8.53 -5.72
C GLU A 32 -16.79 -9.02 -5.15
N ASP A 33 -16.84 -9.19 -3.82
CA ASP A 33 -18.06 -9.36 -3.06
C ASP A 33 -17.91 -8.70 -1.66
N PRO A 34 -18.90 -8.77 -0.75
CA PRO A 34 -18.76 -8.21 0.59
C PRO A 34 -17.70 -8.88 1.49
N VAL A 35 -17.18 -10.05 1.11
CA VAL A 35 -16.23 -10.86 1.87
C VAL A 35 -14.80 -10.60 1.42
N MET A 36 -14.55 -10.40 0.13
CA MET A 36 -13.22 -10.12 -0.40
C MET A 36 -13.22 -9.43 -1.77
N THR A 37 -12.12 -8.72 -2.04
CA THR A 37 -11.77 -8.20 -3.36
C THR A 37 -10.50 -8.91 -3.83
N MET A 38 -10.42 -9.20 -5.12
CA MET A 38 -9.23 -9.68 -5.82
C MET A 38 -9.05 -8.88 -7.10
N ALA A 39 -7.86 -8.31 -7.29
CA ALA A 39 -7.55 -7.48 -8.44
C ALA A 39 -6.08 -7.56 -8.84
N ILE A 40 -5.79 -7.19 -10.09
CA ILE A 40 -4.42 -6.92 -10.54
C ILE A 40 -4.25 -5.42 -10.70
N PHE A 41 -3.25 -4.87 -10.02
CA PHE A 41 -2.80 -3.51 -10.23
C PHE A 41 -1.53 -3.51 -11.07
N ILE A 42 -1.45 -2.56 -12.00
CA ILE A 42 -0.30 -2.37 -12.88
C ILE A 42 0.22 -0.96 -12.67
N ILE A 43 1.41 -0.82 -12.12
CA ILE A 43 2.08 0.47 -11.93
C ILE A 43 3.08 0.66 -13.07
N ARG A 44 2.98 1.80 -13.75
CA ARG A 44 3.95 2.17 -14.80
C ARG A 44 5.34 2.40 -14.22
N ASP A 45 6.36 2.28 -15.06
CA ASP A 45 7.74 2.58 -14.67
C ASP A 45 7.86 4.01 -14.10
N GLY A 46 8.57 4.14 -12.98
CA GLY A 46 8.73 5.40 -12.24
C GLY A 46 7.46 5.93 -11.54
N CYS A 47 6.31 5.27 -11.67
CA CYS A 47 5.07 5.63 -11.00
C CYS A 47 4.91 4.88 -9.67
N LYS A 48 3.88 5.27 -8.90
CA LYS A 48 3.58 4.68 -7.60
C LYS A 48 2.08 4.57 -7.34
N ILE A 49 1.72 3.62 -6.50
CA ILE A 49 0.53 3.73 -5.67
C ILE A 49 0.96 4.46 -4.39
N PRO A 50 0.45 5.67 -4.12
CA PRO A 50 0.86 6.45 -2.96
C PRO A 50 0.61 5.71 -1.65
N LEU A 51 1.27 6.15 -0.58
CA LEU A 51 1.08 5.59 0.75
C LEU A 51 -0.40 5.64 1.14
N HIS A 52 -0.96 4.50 1.51
CA HIS A 52 -2.38 4.36 1.83
C HIS A 52 -2.62 3.28 2.88
N ASP A 53 -3.81 3.26 3.49
CA ASP A 53 -4.20 2.29 4.51
C ASP A 53 -5.24 1.25 4.06
N HIS A 54 -5.31 0.14 4.82
CA HIS A 54 -6.29 -0.95 4.70
C HIS A 54 -6.99 -1.22 6.05
N PRO A 55 -7.89 -0.32 6.52
CA PRO A 55 -8.39 -0.33 7.90
C PRO A 55 -9.17 -1.59 8.23
N GLY A 56 -8.65 -2.39 9.17
CA GLY A 56 -9.30 -3.61 9.66
C GLY A 56 -9.30 -4.77 8.66
N MET A 57 -8.46 -4.71 7.63
CA MET A 57 -8.43 -5.70 6.55
C MET A 57 -7.22 -6.62 6.67
N TYR A 58 -7.40 -7.84 6.17
CA TYR A 58 -6.34 -8.80 5.90
C TYR A 58 -6.07 -8.80 4.40
N GLY A 59 -4.80 -8.94 4.01
CA GLY A 59 -4.43 -8.82 2.61
C GLY A 59 -3.27 -9.71 2.19
N PHE A 60 -3.27 -10.07 0.92
CA PHE A 60 -2.15 -10.68 0.22
C PHE A 60 -1.78 -9.83 -0.99
N CYS A 61 -0.56 -9.32 -1.01
CA CYS A 61 -0.01 -8.61 -2.15
C CYS A 61 1.15 -9.43 -2.75
N LYS A 62 0.98 -9.88 -3.99
CA LYS A 62 1.95 -10.73 -4.69
C LYS A 62 2.34 -10.09 -6.00
N VAL A 63 3.60 -9.69 -6.13
CA VAL A 63 4.17 -9.30 -7.43
C VAL A 63 4.12 -10.51 -8.36
N ILE A 64 3.54 -10.31 -9.55
CA ILE A 64 3.39 -11.34 -10.59
C ILE A 64 4.16 -10.98 -11.87
N HIS A 65 4.55 -9.72 -12.06
CA HIS A 65 5.41 -9.26 -13.15
C HIS A 65 6.25 -8.05 -12.71
N GLY A 66 7.51 -7.97 -13.15
CA GLY A 66 8.39 -6.85 -12.84
C GLY A 66 8.82 -6.82 -11.36
N SER A 67 9.17 -5.61 -10.88
CA SER A 67 9.62 -5.39 -9.51
C SER A 67 9.04 -4.10 -8.92
N ALA A 68 8.67 -4.14 -7.64
CA ALA A 68 8.23 -2.97 -6.88
C ALA A 68 9.09 -2.77 -5.65
N ARG A 69 9.46 -1.52 -5.35
CA ARG A 69 9.87 -1.13 -4.00
C ARG A 69 8.61 -0.96 -3.17
N MET A 70 8.47 -1.78 -2.13
CA MET A 70 7.41 -1.67 -1.16
C MET A 70 7.97 -1.08 0.13
N LYS A 71 7.24 -0.12 0.68
CA LYS A 71 7.52 0.47 1.99
C LYS A 71 6.26 0.36 2.84
N SER A 72 6.33 -0.31 3.98
CA SER A 72 5.18 -0.58 4.83
C SER A 72 5.39 -0.10 6.27
N PHE A 73 4.28 0.30 6.88
CA PHE A 73 4.23 0.75 8.26
C PHE A 73 3.04 0.15 8.99
N SER A 74 3.14 0.18 10.32
CA SER A 74 2.08 -0.22 11.24
C SER A 74 1.89 0.78 12.35
N ASP A 75 0.74 0.71 13.00
CA ASP A 75 0.50 1.48 14.21
C ASP A 75 1.51 1.05 15.30
N PRO A 76 2.11 2.00 16.03
CA PRO A 76 3.02 1.69 17.13
C PRO A 76 2.28 1.03 18.28
N GLN A 77 2.85 -0.04 18.85
CA GLN A 77 2.29 -0.66 20.05
C GLN A 77 2.48 0.26 21.26
N ASN A 78 1.40 0.50 22.02
CA ASN A 78 1.40 1.26 23.27
C ASN A 78 1.91 2.71 23.16
N PHE A 79 1.84 3.34 21.98
CA PHE A 79 2.19 4.75 21.86
C PHE A 79 1.11 5.65 22.44
N ILE A 80 1.48 6.41 23.47
CA ILE A 80 0.66 7.49 24.02
C ILE A 80 1.53 8.73 24.00
N GLY A 81 1.29 9.62 23.04
CA GLY A 81 2.09 10.82 22.88
C GLY A 81 1.52 11.75 21.83
N ASN A 82 1.84 13.03 21.95
CA ASN A 82 1.65 13.99 20.87
C ASN A 82 2.84 13.89 19.90
N PRO A 83 2.66 14.24 18.62
CA PRO A 83 3.78 14.35 17.70
C PRO A 83 4.85 15.31 18.27
N PRO A 84 6.14 15.01 18.13
CA PRO A 84 7.21 15.83 18.70
C PRO A 84 7.24 17.22 18.03
N GLU A 85 7.79 18.23 18.73
CA GLU A 85 7.68 19.64 18.32
C GLU A 85 8.28 19.93 16.93
N ASN A 86 9.33 19.20 16.54
CA ASN A 86 9.92 19.26 15.20
C ASN A 86 8.97 18.80 14.08
N ILE A 87 8.00 17.94 14.40
CA ILE A 87 6.91 17.51 13.51
C ILE A 87 5.74 18.49 13.64
N ALA A 88 5.31 18.79 14.87
CA ALA A 88 4.17 19.66 15.14
C ALA A 88 4.34 21.09 14.59
N SER A 89 5.57 21.60 14.53
CA SER A 89 5.90 22.93 13.96
C SER A 89 5.76 23.00 12.44
N LYS A 90 5.79 21.86 11.73
CA LYS A 90 5.62 21.80 10.26
C LYS A 90 4.15 21.79 9.85
N ILE A 91 3.25 21.55 10.80
CA ILE A 91 1.84 21.28 10.54
C ILE A 91 0.97 22.36 11.18
N ARG A 92 -0.08 22.76 10.45
CA ARG A 92 -1.05 23.74 10.94
C ARG A 92 -1.69 23.22 12.24
N PRO A 93 -1.87 24.05 13.28
CA PRO A 93 -2.34 23.58 14.59
C PRO A 93 -3.62 22.73 14.56
N TYR A 94 -4.57 23.03 13.66
CA TYR A 94 -5.82 22.29 13.54
C TYR A 94 -5.68 20.92 12.85
N LEU A 95 -4.59 20.67 12.12
CA LEU A 95 -4.31 19.37 11.47
C LEU A 95 -3.52 18.42 12.37
N ARG A 96 -2.98 18.90 13.50
CA ARG A 96 -2.12 18.09 14.38
C ARG A 96 -2.80 16.83 14.93
N GLN A 97 -4.13 16.85 15.07
CA GLN A 97 -4.92 15.69 15.52
C GLN A 97 -5.07 14.61 14.45
N SER A 98 -4.84 14.95 13.17
CA SER A 98 -4.93 14.03 12.04
C SER A 98 -3.60 13.34 11.75
N ILE A 99 -2.53 13.68 12.47
CA ILE A 99 -1.23 13.05 12.32
C ILE A 99 -1.29 11.64 12.87
N LYS A 100 -0.83 10.67 12.06
CA LYS A 100 -0.78 9.26 12.42
C LYS A 100 0.66 8.87 12.79
N PRO A 101 0.95 8.50 14.06
CA PRO A 101 2.23 7.92 14.40
C PRO A 101 2.30 6.49 13.86
N VAL A 102 3.42 6.11 13.25
CA VAL A 102 3.63 4.78 12.65
C VAL A 102 5.06 4.28 12.87
N VAL A 103 5.28 2.98 12.78
CA VAL A 103 6.61 2.35 12.80
C VAL A 103 6.87 1.73 11.43
N LEU A 104 8.08 1.94 10.88
CA LEU A 104 8.49 1.27 9.65
C LEU A 104 8.65 -0.23 9.93
N GLU A 105 7.91 -1.06 9.20
CA GLU A 105 8.06 -2.52 9.28
C GLU A 105 9.08 -3.01 8.26
N GLU A 106 8.92 -2.61 7.01
CA GLU A 106 9.75 -3.08 5.91
C GLU A 106 9.91 -2.02 4.82
N GLU A 107 11.11 -1.96 4.24
CA GLU A 107 11.35 -1.28 2.98
C GLU A 107 12.27 -2.16 2.13
N SER A 108 11.74 -2.75 1.07
CA SER A 108 12.45 -3.73 0.24
C SER A 108 11.91 -3.77 -1.19
N ILE A 109 12.71 -4.35 -2.10
CA ILE A 109 12.30 -4.56 -3.49
C ILE A 109 11.81 -5.99 -3.62
N PHE A 110 10.60 -6.16 -4.12
CA PHE A 110 9.95 -7.43 -4.36
C PHE A 110 9.75 -7.64 -5.86
N SER A 111 9.98 -8.88 -6.30
CA SER A 111 9.81 -9.35 -7.66
C SER A 111 8.83 -10.52 -7.73
N SER A 112 8.58 -11.02 -8.93
CA SER A 112 7.73 -12.20 -9.11
C SER A 112 8.26 -13.46 -8.41
N ASP A 113 9.54 -13.54 -8.08
CA ASP A 113 10.16 -14.70 -7.44
C ASP A 113 10.15 -14.67 -5.91
N ASP A 114 9.83 -13.52 -5.32
CA ASP A 114 9.78 -13.35 -3.86
C ASP A 114 8.46 -13.87 -3.28
N ASN A 115 8.41 -14.03 -1.95
CA ASN A 115 7.17 -14.43 -1.29
C ASN A 115 6.09 -13.33 -1.37
N CYS A 116 4.84 -13.71 -1.15
CA CYS A 116 3.74 -12.77 -1.04
C CYS A 116 3.89 -11.93 0.25
N CYS A 117 3.66 -10.62 0.14
CA CYS A 117 3.52 -9.73 1.28
C CYS A 117 2.15 -9.95 1.92
N VAL A 118 2.11 -9.93 3.26
CA VAL A 118 0.88 -10.15 4.03
C VAL A 118 0.54 -8.87 4.77
N VAL A 119 -0.69 -8.41 4.62
CA VAL A 119 -1.27 -7.30 5.39
C VAL A 119 -2.23 -7.88 6.42
N THR A 120 -2.20 -7.32 7.62
CA THR A 120 -3.18 -7.61 8.67
C THR A 120 -3.63 -6.28 9.30
N PRO A 121 -4.70 -6.27 10.11
CA PRO A 121 -5.13 -5.05 10.79
C PRO A 121 -4.04 -4.37 11.64
N ASN A 122 -3.01 -5.11 12.05
CA ASN A 122 -1.93 -4.61 12.90
C ASN A 122 -0.53 -4.62 12.23
N HIS A 123 -0.41 -5.13 11.00
CA HIS A 123 0.87 -5.33 10.32
C HIS A 123 0.79 -4.94 8.85
N GLY A 124 1.71 -4.09 8.39
CA GLY A 124 1.77 -3.61 7.01
C GLY A 124 0.52 -2.88 6.53
N THR A 125 -0.31 -2.38 7.45
CA THR A 125 -1.61 -1.78 7.14
C THR A 125 -1.48 -0.48 6.36
N TYR A 126 -0.35 0.23 6.49
CA TYR A 126 -0.02 1.38 5.65
C TYR A 126 1.09 0.97 4.69
N HIS A 127 0.95 1.17 3.39
CA HIS A 127 2.05 0.91 2.47
C HIS A 127 2.06 1.77 1.21
N GLU A 128 3.25 1.96 0.65
CA GLU A 128 3.52 2.56 -0.66
C GLU A 128 4.14 1.50 -1.57
N LEU A 129 3.72 1.47 -2.83
CA LEU A 129 4.34 0.63 -3.86
C LEU A 129 4.84 1.50 -5.01
N VAL A 130 6.11 1.35 -5.36
CA VAL A 130 6.75 2.10 -6.46
C VAL A 130 7.34 1.13 -7.47
N ALA A 131 7.02 1.32 -8.75
CA ALA A 131 7.62 0.52 -9.82
C ALA A 131 9.13 0.76 -9.92
N VAL A 132 9.91 -0.29 -10.13
CA VAL A 132 11.37 -0.23 -10.22
C VAL A 132 11.85 -0.92 -11.48
N ASN A 133 12.60 -0.18 -12.31
CA ASN A 133 13.24 -0.67 -13.54
C ASN A 133 12.25 -1.28 -14.55
N GLY A 134 11.09 -0.66 -14.72
CA GLY A 134 10.03 -1.12 -15.60
C GLY A 134 8.65 -1.14 -14.93
N PRO A 135 7.57 -1.42 -15.70
CA PRO A 135 6.25 -1.59 -15.14
C PRO A 135 6.21 -2.82 -14.23
N VAL A 136 5.38 -2.75 -13.19
CA VAL A 136 5.15 -3.85 -12.26
C VAL A 136 3.66 -4.19 -12.23
N ALA A 137 3.35 -5.47 -12.16
CA ALA A 137 2.00 -5.93 -11.86
C ALA A 137 2.01 -6.78 -10.59
N PHE A 138 1.02 -6.57 -9.74
CA PHE A 138 0.82 -7.37 -8.54
C PHE A 138 -0.65 -7.77 -8.41
N LEU A 139 -0.86 -8.99 -7.94
CA LEU A 139 -2.14 -9.51 -7.52
C LEU A 139 -2.38 -9.08 -6.07
N ASP A 140 -3.50 -8.43 -5.83
CA ASP A 140 -3.94 -8.01 -4.51
C ASP A 140 -5.23 -8.73 -4.14
N ILE A 141 -5.28 -9.27 -2.93
CA ILE A 141 -6.47 -9.90 -2.35
C ILE A 141 -6.69 -9.27 -0.99
N LEU A 142 -7.87 -8.71 -0.76
CA LEU A 142 -8.23 -8.03 0.49
C LEU A 142 -9.51 -8.61 1.07
N ALA A 143 -9.54 -8.81 2.38
CA ALA A 143 -10.69 -9.34 3.12
C ALA A 143 -10.83 -8.66 4.51
N PRO A 144 -11.99 -8.07 4.84
CA PRO A 144 -13.13 -7.82 3.96
C PRO A 144 -12.79 -6.83 2.85
N SER A 145 -13.64 -6.71 1.84
CA SER A 145 -13.55 -5.64 0.84
C SER A 145 -13.71 -4.26 1.48
N TYR A 146 -13.24 -3.23 0.77
CA TYR A 146 -13.52 -1.85 1.13
C TYR A 146 -15.03 -1.59 1.23
N ASP A 147 -15.42 -0.68 2.14
CA ASP A 147 -16.81 -0.35 2.37
C ASP A 147 -17.19 0.91 1.60
N HIS A 148 -17.69 0.71 0.38
CA HIS A 148 -18.20 1.80 -0.44
C HIS A 148 -19.56 2.33 0.02
N SER A 149 -20.20 1.70 1.02
CA SER A 149 -21.58 1.98 1.42
C SER A 149 -21.70 2.76 2.73
N SER A 150 -21.09 2.27 3.81
CA SER A 150 -21.18 2.86 5.14
C SER A 150 -20.01 3.78 5.46
N GLY A 151 -18.94 3.70 4.66
CA GLY A 151 -17.69 4.43 4.88
C GLY A 151 -16.84 3.91 6.04
N ALA A 152 -17.13 2.72 6.59
CA ALA A 152 -16.37 2.16 7.72
C ALA A 152 -14.96 1.70 7.33
N ARG A 153 -14.74 1.37 6.05
CA ARG A 153 -13.46 0.94 5.49
C ARG A 153 -13.22 1.72 4.21
N ILE A 154 -12.77 2.97 4.34
CA ILE A 154 -12.35 3.80 3.21
C ILE A 154 -10.84 3.81 3.19
N CYS A 155 -10.24 3.56 2.03
CA CYS A 155 -8.82 3.75 1.81
C CYS A 155 -8.47 5.23 1.90
N GLN A 156 -7.59 5.58 2.83
CA GLN A 156 -7.05 6.92 3.01
C GLN A 156 -5.62 6.96 2.52
N TYR A 157 -5.25 8.08 1.90
CA TYR A 157 -3.90 8.34 1.43
C TYR A 157 -3.14 9.20 2.42
N TYR A 158 -1.81 9.05 2.43
CA TYR A 158 -0.93 9.72 3.36
C TYR A 158 0.37 10.16 2.71
N GLU A 159 1.07 11.08 3.37
CA GLU A 159 2.46 11.41 3.11
C GLU A 159 3.28 11.27 4.40
N GLU A 160 4.51 10.75 4.29
CA GLU A 160 5.43 10.69 5.42
C GLU A 160 6.02 12.08 5.71
N ILE A 161 5.77 12.59 6.92
CA ILE A 161 6.35 13.85 7.38
C ILE A 161 7.83 13.62 7.67
N LYS A 162 8.71 14.20 6.86
CA LYS A 162 10.15 14.02 7.01
C LYS A 162 10.63 14.63 8.34
N GLY A 163 11.01 13.77 9.29
CA GLY A 163 11.60 14.11 10.58
C GLY A 163 13.08 13.77 10.66
N GLN A 164 13.68 13.98 11.84
CA GLN A 164 14.98 13.36 12.14
C GLN A 164 14.77 11.84 12.34
N ASN A 165 15.86 11.08 12.40
CA ASN A 165 15.84 9.62 12.39
C ASN A 165 15.19 9.07 13.69
N GLU A 166 13.87 9.02 13.70
CA GLU A 166 13.02 8.63 14.82
C GLU A 166 12.54 7.20 14.60
N GLU A 167 12.49 6.42 15.69
CA GLU A 167 11.89 5.07 15.71
C GLU A 167 10.41 5.12 15.33
N ILE A 168 9.73 6.22 15.71
CA ILE A 168 8.35 6.51 15.35
C ILE A 168 8.33 7.58 14.27
N LYS A 169 7.68 7.26 13.16
CA LYS A 169 7.43 8.14 12.03
C LYS A 169 6.02 8.72 12.13
N HIS A 170 5.75 9.73 11.32
CA HIS A 170 4.47 10.43 11.34
C HIS A 170 3.95 10.59 9.92
N LEU A 171 2.68 10.26 9.73
CA LEU A 171 1.98 10.42 8.47
C LEU A 171 0.95 11.55 8.58
N GLU A 172 0.80 12.32 7.51
CA GLU A 172 -0.30 13.28 7.34
C GLU A 172 -1.17 12.88 6.16
N ASN A 173 -2.47 13.17 6.25
CA ASN A 173 -3.38 13.09 5.11
C ASN A 173 -3.31 14.44 4.37
N PRO A 174 -2.82 14.46 3.11
CA PRO A 174 -2.54 15.70 2.38
C PRO A 174 -3.80 16.50 1.97
#